data_AF-A0A4S5EAB9-F1
#
_entry.id   AF-A0A4S5EAB9-F1
#
_cell.length_a   1.000
_cell.length_b   1.000
_cell.length_c   1.000
_cell.angle_alpha   90.00
_cell.angle_beta   90.00
_cell.angle_gamma   90.00
#
_symmetry.space_group_name_H-M   'P 1'
#
loop_
_entity.id
_entity.type
_entity.pdbx_description
1 polymer ?
#
loop_
_entity_poly.entity_id
_entity_poly.type
_entity_poly.pdbx_seq_one_letter_code
_entity_poly.pdbx_strand_id
1 'polypeptide(L)'
;MARTPRISMKSTSGKVLASVALLGVAASVAGLGTYGSFTSTTSASETVSSGTVDIQLGAAGTAANRLTVGASNIVPGDSVQRVATITNTGSQGFGGVTLSTTPVNTPSKLTTDAVNGLQLTVDACSVPWTEAGTAAAYTYTCSGTVTTVLPSRAIIGTDVALANLASFAPAKSDYLRFTAALPMAADNSFQGLTSTVNFAFTATQRAATSR
;
A
#
# COMPACT_ATOMS: atom_id res chain seq x y z
N MET A 1 60.07 59.50 21.18
CA MET A 1 61.55 59.55 21.20
C MET A 1 62.04 58.37 22.05
N ALA A 2 62.23 57.20 21.43
CA ALA A 2 62.69 55.98 22.12
C ALA A 2 64.11 55.66 21.63
N ARG A 3 65.04 55.50 22.57
CA ARG A 3 66.48 55.33 22.31
C ARG A 3 66.74 53.87 21.93
N THR A 4 67.10 53.60 20.67
CA THR A 4 67.48 52.26 20.22
C THR A 4 68.80 51.84 20.89
N PRO A 5 68.83 50.75 21.69
CA PRO A 5 70.07 50.29 22.30
C PRO A 5 70.96 49.67 21.21
N ARG A 6 72.21 50.16 21.09
CA ARG A 6 73.24 49.49 20.27
C ARG A 6 74.01 48.50 21.14
N ILE A 7 73.96 47.23 20.80
CA ILE A 7 74.69 46.17 21.50
C ILE A 7 76.19 46.33 21.21
N SER A 8 77.00 46.51 22.24
CA SER A 8 78.47 46.65 22.12
C SER A 8 79.16 45.28 22.21
N MET A 9 79.87 44.88 21.14
CA MET A 9 80.49 43.55 21.00
C MET A 9 81.93 43.44 21.56
N LYS A 10 82.40 44.42 22.34
CA LYS A 10 83.78 44.48 22.84
C LYS A 10 84.04 43.67 24.12
N SER A 11 83.00 43.18 24.79
CA SER A 11 83.10 42.39 26.03
C SER A 11 82.50 40.99 25.84
N THR A 12 83.06 40.00 26.55
CA THR A 12 82.60 38.60 26.56
C THR A 12 81.10 38.51 26.85
N SER A 13 80.57 39.33 27.74
CA SER A 13 79.14 39.39 28.07
C SER A 13 78.28 39.91 26.91
N GLY A 14 78.80 40.84 26.11
CA GLY A 14 78.11 41.36 24.92
C GLY A 14 78.04 40.33 23.78
N LYS A 15 79.06 39.49 23.65
CA LYS A 15 79.07 38.35 22.71
C LYS A 15 78.09 37.27 23.13
N VAL A 16 78.05 36.92 24.42
CA VAL A 16 77.08 35.93 24.96
C VAL A 16 75.64 36.41 24.76
N LEU A 17 75.34 37.68 25.04
CA LEU A 17 73.99 38.22 24.84
C LEU A 17 73.58 38.21 23.36
N ALA A 18 74.51 38.51 22.45
CA ALA A 18 74.28 38.41 21.02
C ALA A 18 74.05 36.96 20.56
N SER A 19 74.80 35.99 21.08
CA SER A 19 74.61 34.56 20.80
C SER A 19 73.28 34.02 21.33
N VAL A 20 72.88 34.41 22.55
CA VAL A 20 71.58 34.05 23.13
C VAL A 20 70.43 34.69 22.35
N ALA A 21 70.58 35.95 21.91
CA ALA A 21 69.59 36.61 21.07
C ALA A 21 69.47 35.92 19.70
N LEU A 22 70.58 35.51 19.08
CA LEU A 22 70.58 34.76 17.81
C LEU A 22 69.93 33.38 17.94
N LEU A 23 70.22 32.66 19.04
CA LEU A 23 69.58 31.38 19.35
C LEU A 23 68.09 31.54 19.66
N GLY A 24 67.71 32.61 20.35
CA GLY A 24 66.30 32.95 20.61
C GLY A 24 65.53 33.28 19.33
N VAL A 25 66.15 34.01 18.40
CA VAL A 25 65.56 34.30 17.08
C VAL A 25 65.45 33.01 16.24
N ALA A 26 66.48 32.15 16.22
CA ALA A 26 66.42 30.86 15.53
C ALA A 26 65.36 29.91 16.12
N ALA A 27 65.22 29.87 17.46
CA ALA A 27 64.19 29.09 18.15
C ALA A 27 62.77 29.65 17.91
N SER A 28 62.62 30.97 17.73
CA SER A 28 61.32 31.59 17.42
C SER A 28 60.80 31.29 16.01
N VAL A 29 61.70 30.97 15.05
CA VAL A 29 61.32 30.56 13.68
C VAL A 29 60.92 29.07 13.61
N ALA A 30 61.37 28.26 14.56
CA ALA A 30 60.94 26.86 14.69
C ALA A 30 59.51 26.69 15.27
N GLY A 31 58.91 27.78 15.78
CA GLY A 31 57.57 27.80 16.39
C GLY A 31 56.45 28.23 15.45
N LEU A 32 56.75 28.63 14.20
CA LEU A 32 55.74 28.67 13.13
C LEU A 32 55.47 27.23 12.72
N GLY A 33 54.80 26.48 13.60
CA GLY A 33 54.28 25.18 13.29
C GLY A 33 53.54 25.28 11.97
N THR A 34 54.09 24.62 10.94
CA THR A 34 53.39 24.31 9.71
C THR A 34 52.21 23.44 10.12
N TYR A 35 51.12 24.05 10.58
CA TYR A 35 49.86 23.36 10.79
C TYR A 35 49.35 23.02 9.39
N GLY A 36 49.83 21.90 8.83
CA GLY A 36 49.11 21.22 7.77
C GLY A 36 47.77 20.84 8.36
N SER A 37 46.72 21.60 8.04
CA SER A 37 45.37 21.20 8.39
C SER A 37 45.04 19.95 7.59
N PHE A 38 45.25 18.78 8.19
CA PHE A 38 44.85 17.50 7.60
C PHE A 38 43.34 17.39 7.71
N THR A 39 42.63 17.81 6.67
CA THR A 39 41.18 17.62 6.57
C THR A 39 40.92 16.37 5.74
N SER A 40 40.27 15.36 6.36
CA SER A 40 39.79 14.16 5.69
C SER A 40 38.27 14.17 5.69
N THR A 41 37.67 14.12 4.51
CA THR A 41 36.23 14.00 4.30
C THR A 41 35.95 12.78 3.45
N THR A 42 35.03 11.93 3.90
CA THR A 42 34.50 10.80 3.14
C THR A 42 32.99 10.96 3.00
N SER A 43 32.45 10.56 1.86
CA SER A 43 31.01 10.63 1.57
C SER A 43 30.57 9.33 0.93
N ALA A 44 29.43 8.81 1.39
CA ALA A 44 28.70 7.74 0.73
C ALA A 44 27.30 8.27 0.40
N SER A 45 26.77 7.88 -0.76
CA SER A 45 25.41 8.20 -1.18
C SER A 45 24.62 6.91 -1.28
N GLU A 46 23.41 6.94 -0.73
CA GLU A 46 22.45 5.84 -0.81
C GLU A 46 21.18 6.36 -1.47
N THR A 47 20.63 5.59 -2.41
CA THR A 47 19.35 5.93 -3.06
C THR A 47 18.25 5.08 -2.45
N VAL A 48 17.37 5.71 -1.67
CA VAL A 48 16.18 5.05 -1.11
C VAL A 48 14.96 5.39 -1.96
N SER A 49 14.29 4.38 -2.52
CA SER A 49 13.03 4.53 -3.25
C SER A 49 11.87 3.90 -2.47
N SER A 50 10.72 4.58 -2.44
CA SER A 50 9.49 4.08 -1.81
C SER A 50 8.74 3.12 -2.73
N GLY A 51 8.16 2.05 -2.17
CA GLY A 51 7.24 1.18 -2.89
C GLY A 51 5.80 1.73 -2.93
N THR A 52 4.97 1.21 -3.84
CA THR A 52 3.57 1.60 -4.04
C THR A 52 2.61 0.49 -3.59
N VAL A 53 1.41 0.90 -3.16
CA VAL A 53 0.28 0.01 -2.85
C VAL A 53 -0.87 0.44 -3.75
N ASP A 54 -1.29 -0.44 -4.65
CA ASP A 54 -2.33 -0.13 -5.63
C ASP A 54 -3.15 -1.40 -5.92
N ILE A 55 -4.45 -1.33 -5.65
CA ILE A 55 -5.43 -2.38 -5.94
C ILE A 55 -6.33 -1.91 -7.07
N GLN A 56 -6.25 -2.59 -8.20
CA GLN A 56 -7.02 -2.27 -9.38
C GLN A 56 -8.19 -3.23 -9.56
N LEU A 57 -9.38 -2.67 -9.80
CA LEU A 57 -10.56 -3.42 -10.22
C LEU A 57 -10.63 -3.47 -11.75
N GLY A 58 -11.05 -4.61 -12.31
CA GLY A 58 -11.28 -4.76 -13.75
C GLY A 58 -12.25 -3.72 -14.33
N ALA A 59 -12.11 -3.44 -15.63
CA ALA A 59 -12.94 -2.46 -16.33
C ALA A 59 -14.43 -2.87 -16.33
N ALA A 60 -15.29 -1.96 -15.88
CA ALA A 60 -16.73 -2.20 -15.79
C ALA A 60 -17.35 -2.57 -17.15
N GLY A 61 -18.33 -3.49 -17.14
CA GLY A 61 -19.01 -3.95 -18.34
C GLY A 61 -18.25 -4.99 -19.16
N THR A 62 -17.10 -5.45 -18.68
CA THR A 62 -16.30 -6.53 -19.30
C THR A 62 -16.40 -7.82 -18.47
N ALA A 63 -15.86 -8.93 -18.99
CA ALA A 63 -15.73 -10.17 -18.21
C ALA A 63 -14.83 -10.02 -16.97
N ALA A 64 -14.05 -8.95 -16.88
CA ALA A 64 -13.24 -8.62 -15.70
C ALA A 64 -14.01 -7.82 -14.65
N ASN A 65 -15.21 -7.30 -14.94
CA ASN A 65 -16.07 -6.63 -13.96
C ASN A 65 -17.52 -6.48 -14.45
N ARG A 66 -18.41 -7.27 -13.83
CA ARG A 66 -19.86 -7.28 -14.04
C ARG A 66 -20.64 -6.72 -12.85
N LEU A 67 -19.99 -6.17 -11.83
CA LEU A 67 -20.67 -5.68 -10.61
C LEU A 67 -21.68 -4.54 -10.88
N THR A 68 -21.56 -3.87 -12.02
CA THR A 68 -22.50 -2.82 -12.46
C THR A 68 -23.77 -3.37 -13.14
N VAL A 69 -23.83 -4.68 -13.43
CA VAL A 69 -25.00 -5.29 -14.08
C VAL A 69 -26.07 -5.58 -13.04
N GLY A 70 -27.19 -4.85 -13.10
CA GLY A 70 -28.35 -5.08 -12.24
C GLY A 70 -28.98 -6.46 -12.47
N ALA A 71 -29.76 -6.93 -11.50
CA ALA A 71 -30.68 -8.05 -11.64
C ALA A 71 -32.09 -7.56 -11.29
N SER A 72 -33.11 -8.16 -11.90
CA SER A 72 -34.51 -7.81 -11.70
C SER A 72 -35.34 -9.07 -11.53
N ASN A 73 -36.54 -8.91 -10.95
CA ASN A 73 -37.53 -9.98 -10.77
C ASN A 73 -37.01 -11.22 -10.03
N ILE A 74 -36.08 -11.02 -9.08
CA ILE A 74 -35.61 -12.11 -8.22
C ILE A 74 -36.71 -12.49 -7.21
N VAL A 75 -36.87 -13.79 -6.98
CA VAL A 75 -37.80 -14.35 -6.00
C VAL A 75 -37.04 -15.10 -4.88
N PRO A 76 -37.68 -15.37 -3.72
CA PRO A 76 -37.03 -16.14 -2.66
C PRO A 76 -36.49 -17.48 -3.18
N GLY A 77 -35.22 -17.77 -2.89
CA GLY A 77 -34.48 -18.92 -3.40
C GLY A 77 -33.58 -18.63 -4.60
N ASP A 78 -33.77 -17.49 -5.30
CA ASP A 78 -32.92 -17.11 -6.42
C ASP A 78 -31.53 -16.68 -5.98
N SER A 79 -30.57 -16.84 -6.89
CA SER A 79 -29.24 -16.27 -6.75
C SER A 79 -28.79 -15.57 -8.03
N VAL A 80 -27.99 -14.54 -7.85
CA VAL A 80 -27.42 -13.70 -8.91
C VAL A 80 -25.91 -13.74 -8.78
N GLN A 81 -25.24 -14.11 -9.86
CA GLN A 81 -23.78 -14.15 -9.90
C GLN A 81 -23.23 -12.98 -10.71
N ARG A 82 -22.15 -12.38 -10.22
CA ARG A 82 -21.34 -11.38 -10.94
C ARG A 82 -19.87 -11.70 -10.73
N VAL A 83 -19.02 -11.28 -11.65
CA VAL A 83 -17.57 -11.43 -11.49
C VAL A 83 -16.88 -10.08 -11.41
N ALA A 84 -15.75 -10.06 -10.73
CA ALA A 84 -14.76 -8.99 -10.85
C ALA A 84 -13.36 -9.53 -10.63
N THR A 85 -12.39 -8.95 -11.34
CA THR A 85 -10.96 -9.22 -11.12
C THR A 85 -10.38 -8.09 -10.29
N ILE A 86 -9.70 -8.44 -9.21
CA ILE A 86 -8.82 -7.50 -8.49
C ILE A 86 -7.37 -7.85 -8.78
N THR A 87 -6.52 -6.84 -8.94
CA THR A 87 -5.09 -7.01 -9.24
C THR A 87 -4.28 -6.09 -8.35
N ASN A 88 -3.15 -6.59 -7.82
CA ASN A 88 -2.16 -5.74 -7.19
C ASN A 88 -1.19 -5.19 -8.24
N THR A 89 -1.38 -3.93 -8.62
CA THR A 89 -0.54 -3.19 -9.57
C THR A 89 0.58 -2.41 -8.87
N GLY A 90 0.60 -2.42 -7.53
CA GLY A 90 1.66 -1.85 -6.74
C GLY A 90 2.95 -2.67 -6.77
N SER A 91 4.02 -2.10 -6.22
CA SER A 91 5.30 -2.80 -6.04
C SER A 91 5.43 -3.51 -4.69
N GLN A 92 4.48 -3.30 -3.78
CA GLN A 92 4.48 -3.89 -2.44
C GLN A 92 3.32 -4.87 -2.27
N GLY A 93 3.54 -5.90 -1.45
CA GLY A 93 2.47 -6.77 -1.01
C GLY A 93 1.49 -6.04 -0.10
N PHE A 94 0.23 -6.48 -0.10
CA PHE A 94 -0.81 -5.93 0.77
C PHE A 94 -0.68 -6.43 2.21
N GLY A 95 -1.04 -5.57 3.16
CA GLY A 95 -1.23 -5.94 4.57
C GLY A 95 -2.59 -6.57 4.84
N GLY A 96 -3.58 -6.25 3.99
CA GLY A 96 -4.93 -6.76 4.04
C GLY A 96 -5.76 -6.16 2.92
N VAL A 97 -6.82 -6.87 2.52
CA VAL A 97 -7.83 -6.39 1.57
C VAL A 97 -9.20 -6.49 2.23
N THR A 98 -9.97 -5.40 2.20
CA THR A 98 -11.33 -5.35 2.72
C THR A 98 -12.32 -5.01 1.61
N LEU A 99 -13.56 -5.48 1.80
CA LEU A 99 -14.73 -5.15 0.99
C LEU A 99 -15.73 -4.37 1.84
N SER A 100 -16.10 -3.20 1.35
CA SER A 100 -17.22 -2.41 1.86
C SER A 100 -18.35 -2.42 0.84
N THR A 101 -19.53 -2.89 1.26
CA THR A 101 -20.77 -2.90 0.48
C THR A 101 -21.79 -1.97 1.10
N THR A 102 -22.27 -0.99 0.32
CA THR A 102 -23.14 0.08 0.82
C THR A 102 -24.36 0.25 -0.08
N PRO A 103 -25.57 0.47 0.48
CA PRO A 103 -26.73 0.81 -0.32
C PRO A 103 -26.55 2.21 -0.92
N VAL A 104 -26.86 2.39 -2.21
CA VAL A 104 -26.72 3.67 -2.93
C VAL A 104 -27.99 4.51 -2.83
N ASN A 105 -29.14 3.88 -3.06
CA ASN A 105 -30.45 4.52 -2.96
C ASN A 105 -31.06 4.26 -1.59
N THR A 106 -32.30 4.73 -1.37
CA THR A 106 -33.08 4.39 -0.18
C THR A 106 -33.02 2.88 0.08
N PRO A 107 -32.43 2.45 1.23
CA PRO A 107 -32.30 1.04 1.53
C PRO A 107 -33.67 0.36 1.62
N SER A 108 -33.76 -0.88 1.16
CA SER A 108 -34.95 -1.73 1.35
C SER A 108 -34.61 -2.93 2.23
N LYS A 109 -35.62 -3.74 2.59
CA LYS A 109 -35.42 -4.99 3.32
C LYS A 109 -34.42 -5.94 2.64
N LEU A 110 -34.27 -5.87 1.31
CA LEU A 110 -33.23 -6.60 0.58
C LEU A 110 -31.81 -6.34 1.12
N THR A 111 -31.58 -5.18 1.72
CA THR A 111 -30.27 -4.74 2.23
C THR A 111 -30.24 -4.47 3.73
N THR A 112 -31.39 -4.22 4.36
CA THR A 112 -31.47 -3.91 5.79
C THR A 112 -31.79 -5.13 6.66
N ASP A 113 -32.43 -6.16 6.11
CA ASP A 113 -32.68 -7.41 6.82
C ASP A 113 -31.45 -8.33 6.71
N ALA A 114 -30.76 -8.54 7.82
CA ALA A 114 -29.53 -9.32 7.85
C ALA A 114 -29.76 -10.83 7.67
N VAL A 115 -30.97 -11.34 7.90
CA VAL A 115 -31.29 -12.78 7.92
C VAL A 115 -32.01 -13.19 6.63
N ASN A 116 -33.05 -12.45 6.26
CA ASN A 116 -33.91 -12.76 5.12
C ASN A 116 -33.67 -11.82 3.92
N GLY A 117 -32.84 -10.79 4.08
CA GLY A 117 -32.35 -9.98 2.96
C GLY A 117 -31.27 -10.70 2.16
N LEU A 118 -30.73 -10.01 1.15
CA LEU A 118 -29.73 -10.56 0.26
C LEU A 118 -28.49 -11.01 1.05
N GLN A 119 -28.03 -12.22 0.76
CA GLN A 119 -26.83 -12.82 1.33
C GLN A 119 -25.74 -12.87 0.26
N LEU A 120 -24.55 -12.39 0.59
CA LEU A 120 -23.39 -12.35 -0.28
C LEU A 120 -22.37 -13.42 0.11
N THR A 121 -21.93 -14.18 -0.89
CA THR A 121 -20.74 -15.04 -0.83
C THR A 121 -19.76 -14.59 -1.91
N VAL A 122 -18.47 -14.64 -1.64
CA VAL A 122 -17.42 -14.38 -2.64
C VAL A 122 -16.45 -15.55 -2.71
N ASP A 123 -16.29 -16.08 -3.90
CA ASP A 123 -15.32 -17.13 -4.21
C ASP A 123 -14.28 -16.60 -5.21
N ALA A 124 -13.06 -17.10 -5.14
CA ALA A 124 -12.04 -16.92 -6.17
C ALA A 124 -11.91 -18.20 -6.99
N CYS A 125 -11.67 -18.05 -8.29
CA CYS A 125 -11.15 -19.12 -9.13
C CYS A 125 -9.66 -18.86 -9.39
N SER A 126 -8.84 -19.91 -9.45
CA SER A 126 -7.41 -19.79 -9.75
C SER A 126 -7.11 -19.30 -11.18
N VAL A 127 -8.12 -19.25 -12.05
CA VAL A 127 -8.09 -18.75 -13.43
C VAL A 127 -9.32 -17.88 -13.69
N PRO A 128 -9.39 -17.09 -14.77
CA PRO A 128 -10.60 -16.34 -15.11
C PRO A 128 -11.83 -17.25 -15.18
N TRP A 129 -12.95 -16.79 -14.61
CA TRP A 129 -14.23 -17.49 -14.70
C TRP A 129 -14.70 -17.55 -16.15
N THR A 130 -15.20 -18.70 -16.57
CA THR A 130 -15.86 -18.85 -17.87
C THR A 130 -17.30 -18.37 -17.75
N GLU A 131 -17.60 -17.23 -18.39
CA GLU A 131 -18.93 -16.63 -18.43
C GLU A 131 -19.84 -17.35 -19.44
N ALA A 132 -21.08 -17.61 -19.05
CA ALA A 132 -22.15 -18.08 -19.91
C ALA A 132 -23.47 -17.33 -19.61
N GLY A 133 -24.47 -17.52 -20.46
CA GLY A 133 -25.75 -16.82 -20.38
C GLY A 133 -25.71 -15.41 -20.97
N THR A 134 -26.78 -14.65 -20.77
CA THR A 134 -26.93 -13.26 -21.25
C THR A 134 -27.40 -12.37 -20.11
N ALA A 135 -27.11 -11.07 -20.19
CA ALA A 135 -27.56 -10.12 -19.18
C ALA A 135 -29.10 -10.19 -19.00
N ALA A 136 -29.63 -10.22 -17.78
CA ALA A 136 -28.96 -10.12 -16.48
C ALA A 136 -28.61 -11.49 -15.82
N ALA A 137 -28.86 -12.60 -16.52
CA ALA A 137 -28.76 -13.98 -16.04
C ALA A 137 -27.43 -14.65 -16.46
N TYR A 138 -26.31 -14.05 -16.03
CA TYR A 138 -25.00 -14.65 -16.22
C TYR A 138 -24.76 -15.83 -15.27
N THR A 139 -24.03 -16.84 -15.75
CA THR A 139 -23.51 -17.94 -14.94
C THR A 139 -22.01 -18.06 -15.14
N TYR A 140 -21.32 -18.58 -14.12
CA TYR A 140 -19.85 -18.65 -14.13
C TYR A 140 -19.35 -20.01 -13.68
N THR A 141 -18.52 -20.63 -14.51
CA THR A 141 -17.83 -21.90 -14.21
C THR A 141 -16.33 -21.68 -14.06
N CYS A 142 -15.73 -22.39 -13.10
CA CYS A 142 -14.29 -22.37 -12.85
C CYS A 142 -13.69 -23.67 -13.37
N SER A 143 -12.71 -23.58 -14.27
CA SER A 143 -11.93 -24.74 -14.74
C SER A 143 -10.71 -25.03 -13.86
N GLY A 144 -10.42 -24.15 -12.90
CA GLY A 144 -9.34 -24.30 -11.92
C GLY A 144 -9.85 -24.66 -10.52
N THR A 145 -9.13 -24.21 -9.50
CA THR A 145 -9.51 -24.40 -8.10
C THR A 145 -10.36 -23.24 -7.60
N VAL A 146 -11.48 -23.55 -6.96
CA VAL A 146 -12.32 -22.56 -6.28
C VAL A 146 -11.91 -22.47 -4.82
N THR A 147 -11.70 -21.26 -4.32
CA THR A 147 -11.44 -20.97 -2.91
C THR A 147 -12.45 -19.95 -2.40
N THR A 148 -13.01 -20.18 -1.21
CA THR A 148 -13.88 -19.19 -0.59
C THR A 148 -13.05 -18.05 -0.02
N VAL A 149 -13.40 -16.83 -0.43
CA VAL A 149 -12.76 -15.57 -0.03
C VAL A 149 -13.59 -14.86 1.03
N LEU A 150 -14.93 -14.93 0.88
CA LEU A 150 -15.90 -14.42 1.85
C LEU A 150 -17.03 -15.44 2.01
N PRO A 151 -17.19 -16.07 3.19
CA PRO A 151 -18.34 -16.93 3.45
C PRO A 151 -19.65 -16.14 3.44
N SER A 152 -20.77 -16.86 3.28
CA SER A 152 -22.11 -16.26 3.22
C SER A 152 -22.39 -15.35 4.43
N ARG A 153 -22.83 -14.13 4.16
CA ARG A 153 -23.25 -13.13 5.14
C ARG A 153 -24.21 -12.13 4.51
N ALA A 154 -24.87 -11.30 5.32
CA ALA A 154 -25.70 -10.21 4.82
C ALA A 154 -24.94 -9.34 3.78
N ILE A 155 -25.61 -8.93 2.70
CA ILE A 155 -24.95 -8.27 1.56
C ILE A 155 -24.25 -6.97 1.95
N ILE A 156 -24.76 -6.23 2.94
CA ILE A 156 -24.17 -4.99 3.44
C ILE A 156 -23.12 -5.29 4.50
N GLY A 157 -21.98 -4.63 4.42
CA GLY A 157 -20.88 -4.78 5.36
C GLY A 157 -19.85 -3.68 5.16
N THR A 158 -19.14 -3.34 6.22
CA THR A 158 -18.08 -2.32 6.20
C THR A 158 -16.77 -2.98 6.57
N ASP A 159 -15.75 -2.71 5.76
CA ASP A 159 -14.38 -3.19 5.94
C ASP A 159 -14.27 -4.69 6.22
N VAL A 160 -15.10 -5.48 5.53
CA VAL A 160 -15.12 -6.92 5.70
C VAL A 160 -13.87 -7.51 5.08
N ALA A 161 -13.02 -8.15 5.88
CA ALA A 161 -11.77 -8.73 5.41
C ALA A 161 -12.02 -9.85 4.39
N LEU A 162 -11.29 -9.79 3.28
CA LEU A 162 -11.23 -10.84 2.27
C LEU A 162 -9.99 -11.69 2.51
N ALA A 163 -10.17 -13.00 2.57
CA ALA A 163 -9.09 -13.95 2.83
C ALA A 163 -8.66 -14.71 1.56
N ASN A 164 -7.53 -15.42 1.64
CA ASN A 164 -7.07 -16.35 0.59
C ASN A 164 -6.86 -15.73 -0.79
N LEU A 165 -6.48 -14.44 -0.83
CA LEU A 165 -6.25 -13.69 -2.06
C LEU A 165 -4.80 -13.80 -2.52
N ALA A 166 -4.59 -14.19 -3.77
CA ALA A 166 -3.29 -14.22 -4.44
C ALA A 166 -2.74 -12.80 -4.66
N SER A 167 -3.59 -11.79 -4.83
CA SER A 167 -3.23 -10.37 -4.99
C SER A 167 -2.56 -9.76 -3.75
N PHE A 168 -2.44 -10.48 -2.63
CA PHE A 168 -1.55 -10.06 -1.55
C PHE A 168 -0.10 -9.88 -2.03
N ALA A 169 0.31 -10.60 -3.08
CA ALA A 169 1.60 -10.40 -3.74
C ALA A 169 1.47 -9.42 -4.94
N PRO A 170 2.50 -8.60 -5.20
CA PRO A 170 2.57 -7.74 -6.39
C PRO A 170 2.37 -8.53 -7.69
N ALA A 171 1.74 -7.88 -8.68
CA ALA A 171 1.46 -8.40 -10.01
C ALA A 171 0.62 -9.69 -10.05
N LYS A 172 -0.07 -10.02 -8.96
CA LYS A 172 -1.04 -11.13 -8.89
C LYS A 172 -2.47 -10.60 -8.94
N SER A 173 -3.35 -11.44 -9.46
CA SER A 173 -4.77 -11.16 -9.62
C SER A 173 -5.61 -12.25 -8.97
N ASP A 174 -6.78 -11.86 -8.47
CA ASP A 174 -7.83 -12.78 -8.02
C ASP A 174 -9.06 -12.62 -8.91
N TYR A 175 -9.56 -13.74 -9.42
CA TYR A 175 -10.74 -13.80 -10.26
C TYR A 175 -11.94 -14.12 -9.38
N LEU A 176 -12.66 -13.09 -8.94
CA LEU A 176 -13.70 -13.21 -7.93
C LEU A 176 -15.07 -13.39 -8.59
N ARG A 177 -15.90 -14.26 -7.98
CA ARG A 177 -17.32 -14.41 -8.25
C ARG A 177 -18.11 -14.05 -7.00
N PHE A 178 -18.99 -13.07 -7.14
CA PHE A 178 -19.93 -12.58 -6.14
C PHE A 178 -21.26 -13.28 -6.39
N THR A 179 -21.77 -13.98 -5.39
CA THR A 179 -23.09 -14.60 -5.43
C THR A 179 -23.99 -13.91 -4.41
N ALA A 180 -24.99 -13.17 -4.88
CA ALA A 180 -26.04 -12.60 -4.05
C ALA A 180 -27.27 -13.50 -4.11
N ALA A 181 -27.67 -14.09 -3.00
CA ALA A 181 -28.84 -14.96 -2.90
C ALA A 181 -29.94 -14.31 -2.07
N LEU A 182 -31.19 -14.42 -2.51
CA LEU A 182 -32.35 -14.07 -1.70
C LEU A 182 -32.81 -15.34 -0.95
N PRO A 183 -32.75 -15.38 0.40
CA PRO A 183 -33.16 -16.56 1.16
C PRO A 183 -34.60 -16.99 0.87
N MET A 184 -34.86 -18.30 0.89
CA MET A 184 -36.22 -18.85 0.73
C MET A 184 -37.21 -18.36 1.82
N ALA A 185 -36.69 -17.93 2.98
CA ALA A 185 -37.49 -17.42 4.08
C ALA A 185 -37.93 -15.95 3.90
N ALA A 186 -37.51 -15.27 2.83
CA ALA A 186 -38.01 -13.95 2.47
C ALA A 186 -39.51 -14.02 2.16
N ASP A 187 -40.31 -13.25 2.89
CA ASP A 187 -41.78 -13.27 2.82
C ASP A 187 -42.33 -12.24 1.81
N ASN A 188 -43.65 -12.09 1.78
CA ASN A 188 -44.34 -11.16 0.88
C ASN A 188 -43.96 -9.69 1.07
N SER A 189 -43.34 -9.31 2.21
CA SER A 189 -42.86 -7.94 2.43
C SER A 189 -41.62 -7.58 1.60
N PHE A 190 -41.00 -8.57 0.94
CA PHE A 190 -39.89 -8.37 0.01
C PHE A 190 -40.34 -8.11 -1.43
N GLN A 191 -41.63 -8.32 -1.75
CA GLN A 191 -42.15 -8.17 -3.11
C GLN A 191 -42.03 -6.72 -3.60
N GLY A 192 -41.61 -6.55 -4.86
CA GLY A 192 -41.50 -5.25 -5.51
C GLY A 192 -40.36 -4.35 -4.99
N LEU A 193 -39.58 -4.82 -4.01
CA LEU A 193 -38.44 -4.07 -3.50
C LEU A 193 -37.31 -4.02 -4.53
N THR A 194 -36.57 -2.91 -4.52
CA THR A 194 -35.36 -2.74 -5.31
C THR A 194 -34.28 -2.13 -4.42
N SER A 195 -33.03 -2.55 -4.62
CA SER A 195 -31.88 -1.93 -3.96
C SER A 195 -30.67 -1.99 -4.87
N THR A 196 -29.82 -0.96 -4.77
CA THR A 196 -28.55 -0.87 -5.48
C THR A 196 -27.45 -0.90 -4.44
N VAL A 197 -26.46 -1.77 -4.63
CA VAL A 197 -25.33 -1.94 -3.72
C VAL A 197 -24.06 -1.52 -4.43
N ASN A 198 -23.31 -0.60 -3.83
CA ASN A 198 -21.95 -0.25 -4.24
C ASN A 198 -20.95 -1.20 -3.60
N PHE A 199 -19.90 -1.58 -4.34
CA PHE A 199 -18.83 -2.47 -3.88
C PHE A 199 -17.50 -1.71 -3.95
N ALA A 200 -16.86 -1.50 -2.80
CA ALA A 200 -15.59 -0.80 -2.69
C ALA A 200 -14.53 -1.72 -2.06
N PHE A 201 -13.39 -1.85 -2.74
CA PHE A 201 -12.24 -2.61 -2.23
C PHE A 201 -11.21 -1.64 -1.67
N THR A 202 -10.62 -1.99 -0.53
CA THR A 202 -9.51 -1.23 0.05
C THR A 202 -8.37 -2.18 0.36
N ALA A 203 -7.18 -1.87 -0.14
CA ALA A 203 -5.95 -2.58 0.20
C ALA A 203 -5.06 -1.70 1.08
N THR A 204 -4.43 -2.32 2.08
CA THR A 204 -3.50 -1.65 2.99
C THR A 204 -2.06 -2.03 2.71
N GLN A 205 -1.10 -1.22 3.15
CA GLN A 205 0.32 -1.54 3.07
C GLN A 205 0.67 -2.69 4.04
N ARG A 206 1.57 -3.59 3.64
CA ARG A 206 2.17 -4.57 4.56
C ARG A 206 2.93 -3.90 5.72
N ALA A 207 3.13 -4.63 6.81
CA ALA A 207 3.99 -4.18 7.89
C ALA A 207 5.43 -3.87 7.41
N ALA A 208 6.04 -2.86 8.03
CA ALA A 208 7.41 -2.45 7.75
C ALA A 208 8.43 -3.56 8.11
N THR A 209 9.51 -3.63 7.35
CA THR A 209 10.63 -4.57 7.57
C THR A 209 11.94 -3.83 7.40
N SER A 210 12.93 -4.11 8.25
CA SER A 210 14.30 -3.60 8.06
C SER A 210 14.90 -4.17 6.76
N ARG A 211 15.72 -3.36 6.07
CA ARG A 211 16.44 -3.73 4.85
C ARG A 211 17.88 -3.25 4.91
#